data_AF-A0A133CDJ6-F1
#
_entry.id   AF-A0A133CDJ6-F1
#
_cell.length_a   1.000
_cell.length_b   1.000
_cell.length_c   1.000
_cell.angle_alpha   90.00
_cell.angle_beta   90.00
_cell.angle_gamma   90.00
#
_symmetry.space_group_name_H-M   'P 1'
#
loop_
_entity.id
_entity.type
_entity.pdbx_description
1 polymer ?
#
loop_
_entity_poly.entity_id
_entity_poly.type
_entity_poly.pdbx_seq_one_letter_code
_entity_poly.pdbx_strand_id
1 'polypeptide(L)' 'MSKNSKGFLTILLAFIGYMLVGLLKSYSNELLNFSTFINDTLVPSLFFIVFFAVGYFIIKI' A
#
# COMPACT_ATOMS: atom_id res chain seq x y z
N MET A 1 -2.40 4.19 23.13
CA MET A 1 -2.41 4.70 21.75
C MET A 1 -3.71 5.45 21.50
N SER A 2 -3.63 6.73 21.11
CA SER A 2 -4.79 7.51 20.65
C SER A 2 -5.52 6.78 19.51
N LYS A 3 -6.85 6.91 19.44
CA LYS A 3 -7.72 6.27 18.42
C LYS A 3 -7.22 6.54 16.98
N ASN A 4 -6.59 7.71 16.77
CA ASN A 4 -6.02 8.12 15.48
C ASN A 4 -4.69 7.42 15.18
N SER A 5 -3.86 7.18 16.19
CA SER A 5 -2.58 6.48 16.04
C SER A 5 -2.78 5.03 15.60
N LYS A 6 -3.83 4.35 16.08
CA LYS A 6 -4.17 2.99 15.62
C LYS A 6 -4.60 2.96 14.15
N GLY A 7 -5.45 3.90 13.72
CA GLY A 7 -5.90 3.98 12.33
C GLY A 7 -4.76 4.28 11.36
N PHE A 8 -3.89 5.23 11.71
CA PHE A 8 -2.67 5.51 10.96
C PHE A 8 -1.79 4.26 10.82
N LEU A 9 -1.56 3.53 11.92
CA LEU A 9 -0.73 2.33 11.90
C LEU A 9 -1.33 1.23 11.00
N THR A 10 -2.67 1.05 11.03
CA THR A 10 -3.38 0.11 10.16
C THR A 10 -3.21 0.46 8.69
N ILE A 11 -3.38 1.73 8.33
CA ILE A 11 -3.18 2.22 6.96
C ILE A 11 -1.72 1.98 6.55
N LEU A 12 -0.75 2.41 7.37
CA LEU A 12 0.66 2.21 7.08
C LEU A 12 1.01 0.72 6.86
N LEU A 13 0.47 -0.17 7.69
CA LEU A 13 0.69 -1.62 7.54
C LEU A 13 0.14 -2.16 6.22
N ALA A 14 -1.06 -1.70 5.82
CA ALA A 14 -1.67 -2.09 4.55
C ALA A 14 -0.85 -1.61 3.34
N PHE A 15 -0.30 -0.38 3.41
CA PHE A 15 0.60 0.15 2.38
C PHE A 15 1.87 -0.70 2.24
N ILE A 16 2.54 -0.97 3.37
CA ILE A 16 3.76 -1.78 3.38
C ILE A 16 3.48 -3.18 2.85
N GLY A 17 2.37 -3.81 3.28
CA GLY A 17 1.98 -5.14 2.81
C GLY A 17 1.78 -5.19 1.29
N TYR A 18 1.09 -4.21 0.72
CA TYR A 18 0.89 -4.13 -0.73
C TYR A 18 2.21 -3.92 -1.48
N MET A 19 3.05 -3.00 -1.01
CA MET A 19 4.38 -2.74 -1.60
C MET A 19 5.25 -4.00 -1.58
N LEU A 20 5.22 -4.77 -0.50
CA LEU A 20 6.01 -6.00 -0.34
C LEU A 20 5.54 -7.07 -1.32
N VAL A 21 4.23 -7.22 -1.52
CA VAL A 21 3.67 -8.14 -2.53
C VAL A 21 4.05 -7.72 -3.95
N GLY A 22 3.99 -6.42 -4.26
CA GLY A 22 4.40 -5.90 -5.58
C GLY A 22 5.87 -6.12 -5.86
N LEU A 23 6.74 -5.87 -4.88
CA LEU A 23 8.17 -6.17 -4.96
C LEU A 23 8.46 -7.65 -5.14
N LEU A 24 7.77 -8.52 -4.38
CA LEU A 24 7.94 -9.98 -4.49
C LEU A 24 7.53 -10.48 -5.88
N LYS A 25 6.44 -9.96 -6.43
CA LYS A 25 5.98 -10.26 -7.79
C LYS A 25 7.00 -9.79 -8.84
N SER A 26 7.53 -8.58 -8.68
CA SER A 26 8.52 -8.03 -9.60
C SER A 26 9.84 -8.81 -9.56
N TYR A 27 10.25 -9.24 -8.35
CA TYR A 27 11.40 -10.13 -8.13
C TYR A 27 11.20 -11.48 -8.82
N SER A 28 10.03 -12.11 -8.63
CA SER A 28 9.69 -13.40 -9.26
C SER A 28 9.66 -13.36 -10.78
N ASN A 29 9.43 -12.20 -11.38
CA ASN A 29 9.38 -12.02 -12.83
C ASN A 29 10.71 -11.54 -13.41
N GLU A 30 11.76 -11.41 -12.61
CA GLU A 30 13.06 -10.82 -13.00
C GLU A 30 12.97 -9.38 -13.53
N LEU A 31 11.86 -8.68 -13.27
CA LEU A 31 11.58 -7.31 -13.74
C LEU A 31 11.95 -6.26 -12.69
N LEU A 32 13.09 -6.44 -12.02
CA LEU A 32 13.59 -5.52 -10.99
C LEU A 32 14.27 -4.29 -11.62
N ASN A 33 13.50 -3.49 -12.34
CA ASN A 33 13.94 -2.18 -12.79
C ASN A 33 13.09 -1.08 -12.13
N PHE A 34 13.64 0.13 -12.07
CA PHE A 34 13.00 1.26 -11.41
C PHE A 34 11.66 1.64 -12.07
N SER A 35 11.55 1.53 -13.39
CA SER A 35 10.31 1.83 -14.12
C SER A 35 9.17 0.89 -13.72
N THR A 36 9.45 -0.42 -13.69
CA THR A 36 8.51 -1.45 -13.24
C THR A 36 8.15 -1.27 -11.77
N PHE A 37 9.11 -0.92 -10.91
CA PHE A 37 8.79 -0.59 -9.51
C PHE A 37 7.81 0.60 -9.39
N ILE A 38 8.04 1.68 -10.14
CA ILE A 38 7.15 2.85 -10.10
C ILE A 38 5.75 2.50 -10.64
N ASN A 39 5.69 1.90 -11.82
CA ASN A 39 4.43 1.69 -12.53
C ASN A 39 3.61 0.51 -11.99
N ASP A 40 4.27 -0.57 -11.57
CA ASP A 40 3.58 -1.82 -11.22
C ASP A 40 3.47 -2.02 -9.70
N THR A 41 4.25 -1.27 -8.90
CA THR A 41 4.22 -1.38 -7.43
C THR A 41 3.86 -0.06 -6.77
N LEU A 42 4.65 1.01 -6.94
CA LEU A 42 4.52 2.24 -6.14
C LEU A 42 3.24 3.01 -6.46
N VAL A 43 2.96 3.30 -7.74
CA VAL A 43 1.74 4.03 -8.14
C VAL A 43 0.48 3.24 -7.76
N PRO A 44 0.35 1.94 -8.06
CA PRO A 44 -0.79 1.13 -7.60
C PRO A 44 -0.93 1.11 -6.07
N SER A 45 0.17 1.03 -5.32
CA SER A 45 0.14 1.07 -3.85
C SER A 45 -0.39 2.40 -3.31
N LEU A 46 -0.03 3.51 -3.95
CA LEU A 46 -0.53 4.85 -3.59
C LEU A 46 -2.03 4.98 -3.91
N PHE A 47 -2.50 4.45 -5.03
CA PHE A 47 -3.93 4.42 -5.31
C PHE A 47 -4.68 3.54 -4.29
N PHE A 48 -4.18 2.33 -4.06
CA PHE A 48 -4.75 1.41 -3.09
C PHE A 48 -4.87 2.05 -1.69
N ILE A 49 -3.82 2.74 -1.22
CA ILE A 49 -3.84 3.32 0.12
C ILE A 49 -4.84 4.47 0.25
N VAL A 50 -5.05 5.25 -0.80
CA VAL A 50 -6.05 6.32 -0.82
C VAL A 50 -7.45 5.71 -0.70
N PHE A 51 -7.79 4.71 -1.51
CA PHE A 51 -9.10 4.05 -1.43
C PHE A 51 -9.29 3.32 -0.10
N PHE A 52 -8.24 2.66 0.40
CA PHE A 52 -8.28 1.99 1.70
C PHE A 52 -8.50 2.97 2.85
N ALA A 53 -7.80 4.11 2.84
CA ALA A 53 -7.99 5.16 3.84
C ALA A 53 -9.42 5.74 3.78
N VAL A 54 -9.90 6.08 2.58
CA VAL A 54 -11.28 6.58 2.38
C VAL A 54 -12.30 5.56 2.90
N GLY A 55 -12.18 4.28 2.53
CA GLY A 55 -13.05 3.22 3.02
C GLY A 55 -12.96 3.04 4.54
N TYR A 56 -11.76 3.09 5.10
CA TYR A 56 -11.55 3.02 6.55
C TYR A 56 -12.22 4.17 7.31
N PHE A 57 -12.22 5.39 6.76
CA PHE A 57 -12.90 6.53 7.36
C PHE A 57 -14.42 6.46 7.19
N ILE A 58 -14.92 5.99 6.03
CA ILE A 58 -16.37 5.87 5.77
C ILE A 58 -17.01 4.78 6.63
N ILE A 59 -16.41 3.59 6.73
CA ILE A 59 -16.97 2.45 7.48
C ILE A 59 -16.93 2.71 9.00
N LYS A 60 -16.06 3.60 9.45
CA LYS A 60 -15.81 3.88 10.87
C LYS A 60 -16.52 5.15 11.37
N ILE A 61 -17.24 5.86 10.50
CA ILE A 61 -18.24 6.88 10.82
C ILE A 61 -19.57 6.18 11.13
#